data_AF-A0A1S3DLH3-F1
#
_entry.id   AF-A0A1S3DLH3-F1
#
_cell.length_a   1.000
_cell.length_b   1.000
_cell.length_c   1.000
_cell.angle_alpha   90.00
_cell.angle_beta   90.00
_cell.angle_gamma   90.00
#
_symmetry.space_group_name_H-M   'P 1'
#
loop_
_entity.id
_entity.type
_entity.pdbx_description
1 polymer ?
#
loop_
_entity_poly.entity_id
_entity_poly.type
_entity_poly.pdbx_seq_one_letter_code
_entity_poly.pdbx_strand_id
1 'polypeptide(L)'
;LYYNCVSYEGEQYKLKSCVYVNPDCFKFKSKPQSAVQNNKRPVEDEELYPEAYRKLSDYMKGSNAYTPAPFGIGYIVAIFKKKGKKNVSASDVFLTVKKFYRPENTHRSVEFTYQLDLNKLYWSDEEEQVSLSDVQGKCFVVCEDNLQISTDRWSSRGPHRFYFNEAYNSKTEEFTNLPTEALFLGSVSKGKGKGKNQTNKPEEKDEITEWPSIARPLRCLEVFAGAGGLSRGLDKSGVARSTWAIEFDSAAATAFKMNNPGCTVFVDDCNKILQRVIDNEVCDDKKQKLPRKGEVEMLCGGPPCQGFSGMNRFNQRQYSAFKNSLIVSYLSYCDYYRPRFFLLENVRNFVAFKNSMVLKMTMRCLTQIGYQCTFGTLQAGHFGVSQTRRRAIVLAAAPGEVLPKYPEPWTVFSPRTSQLNVTISKKTYVSTCKWTQSAPYRTITVRDVMSDLPEIQNGCKMEELPYKENALSHFQREVMSSL
;
A
#
# COMPACT_ATOMS: atom_id res chain seq x y z
N LEU A 1 34.79 12.49 -13.34
CA LEU A 1 34.31 11.99 -14.66
C LEU A 1 32.80 12.13 -14.65
N TYR A 2 32.22 12.75 -15.68
CA TYR A 2 30.77 12.90 -15.81
C TYR A 2 30.21 11.82 -16.75
N TYR A 3 29.00 11.38 -16.49
CA TYR A 3 28.31 10.34 -17.23
C TYR A 3 26.90 10.81 -17.59
N ASN A 4 26.35 10.27 -18.69
CA ASN A 4 24.98 10.56 -19.10
C ASN A 4 23.97 9.59 -18.48
N CYS A 5 24.42 8.42 -18.04
CA CYS A 5 23.61 7.41 -17.37
C CYS A 5 24.44 6.53 -16.45
N VAL A 6 23.78 5.84 -15.52
CA VAL A 6 24.36 4.82 -14.65
C VAL A 6 23.34 3.71 -14.39
N SER A 7 23.78 2.46 -14.33
CA SER A 7 22.92 1.34 -13.95
C SER A 7 23.19 0.90 -12.52
N TYR A 8 22.13 0.74 -11.73
CA TYR A 8 22.20 0.33 -10.32
C TYR A 8 20.97 -0.49 -9.95
N GLU A 9 21.18 -1.62 -9.27
CA GLU A 9 20.13 -2.58 -8.89
C GLU A 9 19.17 -3.04 -10.01
N GLY A 10 19.67 -3.10 -11.26
CA GLY A 10 18.86 -3.51 -12.42
C GLY A 10 18.06 -2.36 -13.05
N GLU A 11 18.16 -1.15 -12.52
CA GLU A 11 17.54 0.07 -13.06
C GLU A 11 18.60 0.96 -13.72
N GLN A 12 18.23 1.71 -14.76
CA GLN A 12 19.12 2.65 -15.45
C GLN A 12 18.71 4.10 -15.16
N TYR A 13 19.54 4.84 -14.44
CA TYR A 13 19.30 6.25 -14.11
C TYR A 13 19.97 7.15 -15.15
N LYS A 14 19.20 8.08 -15.74
CA LYS A 14 19.68 8.98 -16.81
C LYS A 14 19.59 10.43 -16.35
N LEU A 15 20.36 11.32 -16.99
CA LEU A 15 20.14 12.76 -16.83
C LEU A 15 18.67 13.11 -17.15
N LYS A 16 18.13 14.09 -16.43
CA LYS A 16 16.74 14.55 -16.56
C LYS A 16 15.66 13.53 -16.14
N SER A 17 16.05 12.45 -15.46
CA SER A 17 15.12 11.53 -14.79
C SER A 17 14.87 11.95 -13.34
N CYS A 18 13.79 11.44 -12.74
CA CYS A 18 13.49 11.66 -11.32
C CYS A 18 13.75 10.38 -10.51
N VAL A 19 14.25 10.56 -9.29
CA VAL A 19 14.63 9.46 -8.39
C VAL A 19 14.10 9.67 -6.99
N TYR A 20 13.78 8.56 -6.33
CA TYR A 20 13.68 8.52 -4.88
C TYR A 20 15.06 8.47 -4.26
N VAL A 21 15.27 9.25 -3.22
CA VAL A 21 16.48 9.23 -2.39
C VAL A 21 16.10 9.04 -0.92
N ASN A 22 17.02 8.49 -0.15
CA ASN A 22 16.86 8.38 1.30
C ASN A 22 16.51 9.75 1.91
N PRO A 23 15.55 9.81 2.87
CA PRO A 23 15.09 11.08 3.42
C PRO A 23 16.22 11.90 4.07
N ASP A 24 17.21 11.22 4.66
CA ASP A 24 18.34 11.86 5.34
C ASP A 24 19.27 12.63 4.39
N CYS A 25 19.18 12.39 3.08
CA CYS A 25 19.96 13.11 2.08
C CYS A 25 19.47 14.55 1.92
N PHE A 26 18.20 14.84 2.16
CA PHE A 26 17.63 16.17 1.96
C PHE A 26 17.35 16.86 3.29
N LYS A 27 17.88 18.07 3.42
CA LYS A 27 17.58 18.97 4.55
C LYS A 27 16.71 20.12 4.04
N PHE A 28 15.54 20.26 4.65
CA PHE A 28 14.61 21.36 4.39
C PHE A 28 14.65 22.36 5.55
N LYS A 29 14.45 23.66 5.26
CA LYS A 29 14.45 24.72 6.28
C LYS A 29 13.26 24.64 7.21
N SER A 30 12.06 24.42 6.66
CA SER A 30 10.91 24.12 7.50
C SER A 30 11.11 22.71 8.03
N LYS A 31 11.25 22.60 9.35
CA LYS A 31 11.09 21.31 10.00
C LYS A 31 9.58 21.06 10.06
N PRO A 32 9.07 19.88 9.66
CA PRO A 32 7.72 19.53 10.07
C PRO A 32 7.68 19.71 11.59
N GLN A 33 6.68 20.44 12.10
CA GLN A 33 6.55 20.67 13.54
C GLN A 33 6.60 19.31 14.23
N SER A 34 7.77 18.95 14.76
CA SER A 34 7.90 17.76 15.55
C SER A 34 7.04 18.01 16.77
N ALA A 35 5.99 17.21 16.95
CA ALA A 35 5.09 17.26 18.09
C ALA A 35 5.78 17.07 19.46
N VAL A 36 7.12 16.99 19.48
CA VAL A 36 7.95 17.09 20.67
C VAL A 36 8.18 18.56 21.00
N GLN A 37 7.12 19.34 21.18
CA GLN A 37 7.22 20.41 22.15
C GLN A 37 7.19 19.71 23.51
N ASN A 38 8.33 19.74 24.21
CA ASN A 38 8.40 19.52 25.65
C ASN A 38 7.59 20.63 26.32
N ASN A 39 6.26 20.59 26.20
CA ASN A 39 5.40 21.32 27.08
C ASN A 39 5.60 20.63 28.43
N LYS A 40 6.30 21.30 29.34
CA LYS A 40 6.22 20.98 30.77
C LYS A 40 4.74 20.77 31.05
N ARG A 41 4.35 19.53 31.37
CA ARG A 41 2.95 19.27 31.67
C ARG A 41 2.58 20.23 32.79
N PRO A 42 1.52 21.04 32.62
CA PRO A 42 1.03 21.83 33.73
C PRO A 42 0.83 20.89 34.92
N VAL A 43 1.15 21.35 36.13
CA VAL A 43 0.88 20.58 37.34
C VAL A 43 -0.63 20.36 37.35
N GLU A 44 -1.06 19.14 37.02
CA GLU A 44 -2.47 18.77 37.04
C GLU A 44 -2.88 18.71 38.52
N ASP A 45 -3.98 19.35 38.86
CA ASP A 45 -4.58 19.23 40.19
C ASP A 45 -4.89 17.75 40.43
N GLU A 46 -4.10 17.10 41.29
CA GLU A 46 -4.18 15.66 41.54
C GLU A 46 -5.45 15.28 42.31
N GLU A 47 -6.13 16.23 42.97
CA GLU A 47 -7.45 15.98 43.57
C GLU A 47 -8.53 15.93 42.48
N LEU A 48 -8.45 16.82 41.49
CA LEU A 48 -9.39 16.85 40.37
C LEU A 48 -9.11 15.75 39.33
N TYR A 49 -7.84 15.39 39.13
CA TYR A 49 -7.38 14.41 38.15
C TYR A 49 -6.53 13.30 38.80
N PRO A 50 -7.11 12.47 39.69
CA PRO A 50 -6.36 11.51 40.49
C PRO A 50 -5.69 10.39 39.69
N GLU A 51 -5.98 10.27 38.39
CA GLU A 51 -5.40 9.27 37.49
C GLU A 51 -4.42 9.87 36.46
N ALA A 52 -4.17 11.19 36.52
CA ALA A 52 -3.22 11.91 35.67
C ALA A 52 -1.82 11.30 35.69
N TYR A 53 -1.37 10.89 36.88
CA TYR A 53 -0.07 10.26 37.11
C TYR A 53 0.15 8.99 36.27
N ARG A 54 -0.90 8.31 35.78
CA ARG A 54 -0.72 7.14 34.90
C ARG A 54 -0.14 7.49 33.53
N LYS A 55 -0.16 8.76 33.15
CA LYS A 55 0.33 9.23 31.85
C LYS A 55 1.82 9.59 31.84
N LEU A 56 2.59 9.33 32.91
CA LEU A 56 4.00 9.79 33.06
C LEU A 56 4.95 9.47 31.88
N SER A 57 4.63 8.47 31.06
CA SER A 57 5.36 8.21 29.81
C SER A 57 4.96 9.20 28.71
N ASP A 58 5.94 9.89 28.12
CA ASP A 58 5.73 10.72 26.92
C ASP A 58 5.44 9.89 25.65
N TYR A 59 5.64 8.58 25.73
CA TYR A 59 5.26 7.69 24.64
C TYR A 59 3.74 7.49 24.60
N MET A 60 3.10 8.06 23.58
CA MET A 60 1.74 7.74 23.19
C MET A 60 1.72 6.62 22.14
N LYS A 61 1.10 5.49 22.48
CA LYS A 61 0.88 4.37 21.56
C LYS A 61 0.04 4.84 20.37
N GLY A 62 0.52 4.59 19.15
CA GLY A 62 -0.15 5.04 17.93
C GLY A 62 0.19 6.47 17.50
N SER A 63 1.09 7.15 18.21
CA SER A 63 1.62 8.44 17.78
C SER A 63 2.49 8.33 16.53
N ASN A 64 2.39 9.34 15.66
CA ASN A 64 3.23 9.52 14.48
C ASN A 64 4.57 10.22 14.77
N ALA A 65 4.89 10.51 16.04
CA ALA A 65 6.11 11.23 16.42
C ALA A 65 7.41 10.56 15.94
N TYR A 66 7.39 9.24 15.73
CA TYR A 66 8.53 8.46 15.23
C TYR A 66 8.29 7.88 13.84
N THR A 67 7.24 8.32 13.14
CA THR A 67 7.00 7.93 11.76
C THR A 67 8.08 8.59 10.89
N PRO A 68 8.83 7.83 10.07
CA PRO A 68 9.91 8.39 9.25
C PRO A 68 9.34 9.31 8.17
N ALA A 69 10.18 10.21 7.66
CA ALA A 69 9.83 11.01 6.50
C ALA A 69 9.71 10.13 5.24
N PRO A 70 8.83 10.47 4.28
CA PRO A 70 8.79 9.82 2.97
C PRO A 70 10.08 10.09 2.19
N PHE A 71 10.31 9.32 1.12
CA PHE A 71 11.48 9.51 0.27
C PHE A 71 11.59 10.95 -0.23
N GLY A 72 12.82 11.46 -0.28
CA GLY A 72 13.14 12.66 -1.04
C GLY A 72 12.96 12.37 -2.53
N ILE A 73 12.55 13.37 -3.30
CA ILE A 73 12.40 13.26 -4.76
C ILE A 73 13.36 14.26 -5.41
N GLY A 74 14.25 13.77 -6.26
CA GLY A 74 15.26 14.58 -6.93
C GLY A 74 15.22 14.43 -8.44
N TYR A 75 15.42 15.54 -9.15
CA TYR A 75 15.63 15.58 -10.61
C TYR A 75 17.12 15.56 -10.93
N ILE A 76 17.60 14.55 -11.68
CA ILE A 76 19.03 14.36 -11.95
C ILE A 76 19.55 15.40 -12.95
N VAL A 77 20.47 16.26 -12.49
CA VAL A 77 21.15 17.25 -13.35
C VAL A 77 22.57 16.85 -13.72
N ALA A 78 23.23 16.02 -12.91
CA ALA A 78 24.55 15.49 -13.22
C ALA A 78 24.79 14.11 -12.60
N ILE A 79 25.56 13.27 -13.29
CA ILE A 79 26.05 11.99 -12.78
C ILE A 79 27.57 12.02 -12.88
N PHE A 80 28.27 11.76 -11.78
CA PHE A 80 29.73 11.83 -11.78
C PHE A 80 30.39 10.90 -10.78
N LYS A 81 31.64 10.53 -11.08
CA LYS A 81 32.54 9.83 -10.16
C LYS A 81 33.60 10.81 -9.66
N LYS A 82 33.80 10.89 -8.34
CA LYS A 82 34.91 11.64 -7.72
C LYS A 82 36.24 10.95 -8.06
N LYS A 83 37.34 11.71 -8.24
CA LYS A 83 38.66 11.14 -8.57
C LYS A 83 39.12 10.23 -7.41
N GLY A 84 39.47 8.97 -7.70
CA GLY A 84 39.75 7.94 -6.67
C GLY A 84 39.98 6.53 -7.24
N LYS A 85 39.83 5.50 -6.40
CA LYS A 85 40.17 4.08 -6.65
C LYS A 85 39.75 3.55 -8.05
N LYS A 86 40.57 2.66 -8.60
CA LYS A 86 40.35 2.04 -9.93
C LYS A 86 39.07 1.19 -10.00
N ASN A 87 38.69 0.52 -8.91
CA ASN A 87 37.42 -0.22 -8.82
C ASN A 87 36.27 0.76 -8.48
N VAL A 88 35.14 0.64 -9.17
CA VAL A 88 33.95 1.50 -8.98
C VAL A 88 32.95 0.76 -8.10
N SER A 89 32.72 1.21 -6.87
CA SER A 89 31.52 0.84 -6.11
C SER A 89 30.42 1.88 -6.29
N ALA A 90 29.17 1.54 -5.96
CA ALA A 90 28.05 2.48 -6.01
C ALA A 90 28.29 3.73 -5.14
N SER A 91 28.95 3.58 -3.99
CA SER A 91 29.34 4.69 -3.11
C SER A 91 30.33 5.70 -3.73
N ASP A 92 30.97 5.33 -4.84
CA ASP A 92 31.93 6.21 -5.53
C ASP A 92 31.27 7.03 -6.65
N VAL A 93 30.01 6.74 -6.98
CA VAL A 93 29.20 7.46 -7.97
C VAL A 93 28.23 8.37 -7.24
N PHE A 94 28.16 9.61 -7.69
CA PHE A 94 27.32 10.65 -7.13
C PHE A 94 26.38 11.21 -8.19
N LEU A 95 25.20 11.61 -7.74
CA LEU A 95 24.22 12.37 -8.51
C LEU A 95 24.15 13.78 -7.93
N THR A 96 24.20 14.80 -8.77
CA THR A 96 23.66 16.11 -8.40
C THR A 96 22.19 16.11 -8.79
N VAL A 97 21.32 16.40 -7.84
CA VAL A 97 19.87 16.43 -8.04
C VAL A 97 19.28 17.76 -7.61
N LYS A 98 18.33 18.31 -8.39
CA LYS A 98 17.45 19.39 -7.92
C LYS A 98 16.37 18.81 -7.04
N LYS A 99 16.16 19.39 -5.86
CA LYS A 99 15.17 18.91 -4.88
C LYS A 99 13.76 19.26 -5.34
N PHE A 100 12.84 18.32 -5.18
CA PHE A 100 11.41 18.65 -5.11
C PHE A 100 11.00 18.86 -3.66
N TYR A 101 10.17 19.87 -3.43
CA TYR A 101 9.52 20.11 -2.16
C TYR A 101 8.15 19.44 -2.15
N ARG A 102 7.83 18.70 -1.09
CA ARG A 102 6.43 18.33 -0.80
C ARG A 102 5.74 19.50 -0.11
N PRO A 103 4.40 19.58 -0.13
CA PRO A 103 3.67 20.58 0.64
C PRO A 103 4.14 20.71 2.09
N GLU A 104 4.34 19.59 2.79
CA GLU A 104 4.81 19.52 4.17
C GLU A 104 6.27 19.94 4.38
N ASN A 105 7.04 20.18 3.31
CA ASN A 105 8.41 20.70 3.35
C ASN A 105 8.48 22.22 3.15
N THR A 106 7.34 22.88 2.97
CA THR A 106 7.25 24.35 2.82
C THR A 106 6.94 25.02 4.15
N HIS A 107 6.86 26.35 4.16
CA HIS A 107 6.43 27.15 5.33
C HIS A 107 4.91 27.08 5.59
N ARG A 108 4.12 26.49 4.68
CA ARG A 108 2.66 26.44 4.81
C ARG A 108 2.24 25.56 5.99
N SER A 109 1.09 25.88 6.58
CA SER A 109 0.56 25.16 7.73
C SER A 109 0.21 23.71 7.41
N VAL A 110 0.23 22.87 8.45
CA VAL A 110 -0.17 21.46 8.38
C VAL A 110 -1.62 21.37 7.89
N GLU A 111 -2.53 22.23 8.35
CA GLU A 111 -3.94 22.21 7.96
C GLU A 111 -4.12 22.38 6.45
N PHE A 112 -3.38 23.30 5.84
CA PHE A 112 -3.47 23.54 4.40
C PHE A 112 -2.83 22.39 3.60
N THR A 113 -1.66 21.93 4.01
CA THR A 113 -0.91 20.89 3.27
C THR A 113 -1.65 19.55 3.23
N TYR A 114 -2.47 19.25 4.23
CA TYR A 114 -3.26 18.01 4.29
C TYR A 114 -4.45 17.99 3.32
N GLN A 115 -4.83 19.16 2.77
CA GLN A 115 -5.88 19.24 1.75
C GLN A 115 -5.37 18.88 0.35
N LEU A 116 -4.06 19.00 0.11
CA LEU A 116 -3.44 18.75 -1.18
C LEU A 116 -3.23 17.26 -1.46
N ASP A 117 -3.03 16.94 -2.74
CA ASP A 117 -2.76 15.56 -3.17
C ASP A 117 -1.44 15.04 -2.61
N LEU A 118 -1.42 13.75 -2.25
CA LEU A 118 -0.22 13.10 -1.70
C LEU A 118 0.96 13.07 -2.68
N ASN A 119 0.67 13.21 -3.97
CA ASN A 119 1.66 13.21 -5.04
C ASN A 119 1.89 14.59 -5.69
N LYS A 120 1.35 15.67 -5.10
CA LYS A 120 1.70 17.04 -5.48
C LYS A 120 3.09 17.39 -4.95
N LEU A 121 3.88 18.06 -5.78
CA LEU A 121 5.22 18.57 -5.48
C LEU A 121 5.35 20.04 -5.89
N TYR A 122 6.48 20.63 -5.50
CA TYR A 122 6.94 21.96 -5.89
C TYR A 122 8.35 21.87 -6.45
N TRP A 123 8.59 22.51 -7.59
CA TRP A 123 9.93 22.62 -8.16
C TRP A 123 10.84 23.49 -7.27
N SER A 124 12.13 23.16 -7.21
CA SER A 124 13.13 24.03 -6.59
C SER A 124 14.44 24.00 -7.39
N ASP A 125 15.14 25.12 -7.42
CA ASP A 125 16.49 25.21 -7.98
C ASP A 125 17.59 24.85 -6.96
N GLU A 126 17.20 24.40 -5.76
CA GLU A 126 18.14 23.86 -4.78
C GLU A 126 18.71 22.52 -5.23
N GLU A 127 20.04 22.45 -5.37
CA GLU A 127 20.76 21.24 -5.71
C GLU A 127 21.34 20.55 -4.47
N GLU A 128 21.37 19.22 -4.49
CA GLU A 128 22.04 18.39 -3.50
C GLU A 128 22.88 17.31 -4.19
N GLN A 129 24.02 16.96 -3.60
CA GLN A 129 24.81 15.82 -4.06
C GLN A 129 24.46 14.59 -3.23
N VAL A 130 24.00 13.53 -3.89
CA VAL A 130 23.64 12.27 -3.25
C VAL A 130 24.51 11.13 -3.79
N SER A 131 24.82 10.15 -2.95
CA SER A 131 25.49 8.92 -3.39
C SER A 131 24.50 8.07 -4.18
N LEU A 132 24.98 7.34 -5.19
CA LEU A 132 24.15 6.37 -5.90
C LEU A 132 23.61 5.28 -4.96
N SER A 133 24.32 4.97 -3.87
CA SER A 133 23.85 4.04 -2.83
C SER A 133 22.63 4.53 -2.05
N ASP A 134 22.36 5.84 -2.06
CA ASP A 134 21.20 6.43 -1.38
C ASP A 134 19.94 6.47 -2.26
N VAL A 135 20.08 6.12 -3.54
CA VAL A 135 18.97 6.07 -4.50
C VAL A 135 18.11 4.84 -4.22
N GLN A 136 16.81 5.05 -4.04
CA GLN A 136 15.84 4.03 -3.64
C GLN A 136 14.98 3.50 -4.79
N GLY A 137 15.07 4.12 -5.98
CA GLY A 137 14.29 3.77 -7.15
C GLY A 137 14.02 4.96 -8.06
N LYS A 138 13.38 4.71 -9.20
CA LYS A 138 12.86 5.77 -10.09
C LYS A 138 11.50 6.24 -9.64
N CYS A 139 11.17 7.48 -9.99
CA CYS A 139 9.81 8.00 -9.95
C CYS A 139 9.57 8.90 -11.17
N PHE A 140 8.30 9.20 -11.43
CA PHE A 140 7.89 9.97 -12.60
C PHE A 140 7.24 11.26 -12.13
N VAL A 141 7.85 12.39 -12.50
CA VAL A 141 7.36 13.72 -12.15
C VAL A 141 7.05 14.47 -13.45
N VAL A 142 5.88 15.12 -13.51
CA VAL A 142 5.42 15.87 -14.69
C VAL A 142 4.93 17.25 -14.29
N CYS A 143 5.22 18.24 -15.14
CA CYS A 143 4.59 19.55 -15.04
C CYS A 143 3.10 19.42 -15.43
N GLU A 144 2.19 19.90 -14.58
CA GLU A 144 0.74 19.76 -14.80
C GLU A 144 0.31 20.27 -16.18
N ASP A 145 0.85 21.40 -16.64
CA ASP A 145 0.57 21.99 -17.96
C ASP A 145 0.90 21.06 -19.15
N ASN A 146 1.76 20.05 -18.94
CA ASN A 146 2.09 19.07 -19.97
C ASN A 146 1.11 17.88 -20.01
N LEU A 147 0.25 17.73 -19.01
CA LEU A 147 -0.72 16.64 -18.95
C LEU A 147 -1.87 16.89 -19.94
N GLN A 148 -2.19 15.84 -20.71
CA GLN A 148 -3.36 15.82 -21.60
C GLN A 148 -4.60 15.19 -20.93
N ILE A 149 -4.47 14.83 -19.66
CA ILE A 149 -5.47 14.15 -18.83
C ILE A 149 -5.46 14.79 -17.44
N SER A 150 -6.51 14.60 -16.64
CA SER A 150 -6.51 15.09 -15.26
C SER A 150 -5.38 14.46 -14.44
N THR A 151 -4.95 15.17 -13.39
CA THR A 151 -3.97 14.69 -12.41
C THR A 151 -4.40 13.38 -11.76
N ASP A 152 -5.70 13.19 -11.47
CA ASP A 152 -6.25 11.93 -10.95
C ASP A 152 -6.06 10.77 -11.92
N ARG A 153 -6.33 11.00 -13.21
CA ARG A 153 -6.16 9.98 -14.26
C ARG A 153 -4.68 9.70 -14.52
N TRP A 154 -3.82 10.71 -14.41
CA TRP A 154 -2.37 10.52 -14.48
C TRP A 154 -1.87 9.63 -13.34
N SER A 155 -2.31 9.92 -12.11
CA SER A 155 -1.91 9.23 -10.88
C SER A 155 -2.38 7.78 -10.84
N SER A 156 -3.62 7.52 -11.27
CA SER A 156 -4.21 6.17 -11.25
C SER A 156 -3.66 5.21 -12.32
N ARG A 157 -3.02 5.71 -13.38
CA ARG A 157 -2.50 4.88 -14.48
C ARG A 157 -1.26 4.06 -14.15
N GLY A 158 -0.55 4.36 -13.08
CA GLY A 158 0.66 3.61 -12.72
C GLY A 158 1.27 4.03 -11.39
N PRO A 159 2.23 3.26 -10.88
CA PRO A 159 2.90 3.57 -9.61
C PRO A 159 3.91 4.72 -9.76
N HIS A 160 4.27 5.33 -8.63
CA HIS A 160 5.37 6.31 -8.51
C HIS A 160 5.22 7.58 -9.36
N ARG A 161 3.99 8.04 -9.58
CA ARG A 161 3.66 9.22 -10.39
C ARG A 161 3.33 10.43 -9.53
N PHE A 162 4.01 11.54 -9.79
CA PHE A 162 3.86 12.83 -9.12
C PHE A 162 3.65 13.92 -10.15
N TYR A 163 3.17 15.07 -9.70
CA TYR A 163 3.04 16.26 -10.52
C TYR A 163 3.38 17.52 -9.74
N PHE A 164 3.63 18.61 -10.45
CA PHE A 164 3.84 19.93 -9.89
C PHE A 164 3.35 20.99 -10.88
N ASN A 165 3.01 22.16 -10.38
CA ASN A 165 2.56 23.30 -11.18
C ASN A 165 3.14 24.64 -10.72
N GLU A 166 3.86 24.65 -9.60
CA GLU A 166 4.45 25.84 -8.99
C GLU A 166 5.90 25.51 -8.56
N ALA A 167 6.74 26.54 -8.49
CA ALA A 167 8.06 26.46 -7.88
C ALA A 167 8.03 27.05 -6.47
N TYR A 168 8.87 26.55 -5.57
CA TYR A 168 9.00 27.06 -4.21
C TYR A 168 10.43 27.52 -3.92
N ASN A 169 10.55 28.75 -3.41
CA ASN A 169 11.83 29.33 -3.00
C ASN A 169 11.92 29.33 -1.47
N SER A 170 12.78 28.50 -0.89
CA SER A 170 12.94 28.41 0.58
C SER A 170 13.64 29.63 1.21
N LYS A 171 14.23 30.53 0.43
CA LYS A 171 14.88 31.74 0.93
C LYS A 171 13.90 32.89 1.12
N THR A 172 12.98 33.06 0.16
CA THR A 172 11.93 34.09 0.23
C THR A 172 10.63 33.57 0.78
N GLU A 173 10.50 32.24 0.90
CA GLU A 173 9.25 31.55 1.28
C GLU A 173 8.10 31.82 0.30
N GLU A 174 8.41 32.06 -0.97
CA GLU A 174 7.42 32.37 -2.00
C GLU A 174 7.17 31.19 -2.94
N PHE A 175 5.93 31.12 -3.43
CA PHE A 175 5.54 30.27 -4.55
C PHE A 175 5.60 31.11 -5.82
N THR A 176 6.30 30.61 -6.82
CA THR A 176 6.62 31.34 -8.06
C THR A 176 6.26 30.51 -9.27
N ASN A 177 6.18 31.18 -10.43
CA ASN A 177 6.02 30.51 -11.71
C ASN A 177 7.21 29.59 -12.00
N LEU A 178 6.95 28.56 -12.79
CA LEU A 178 7.97 27.56 -13.13
C LEU A 178 9.08 28.16 -14.01
N PRO A 179 10.36 27.86 -13.71
CA PRO A 179 11.45 28.22 -14.61
C PRO A 179 11.36 27.42 -15.91
N THR A 180 11.95 27.95 -16.98
CA THR A 180 11.89 27.39 -18.33
C THR A 180 12.28 25.91 -18.39
N GLU A 181 13.27 25.49 -17.61
CA GLU A 181 13.69 24.08 -17.55
C GLU A 181 12.58 23.16 -17.02
N ALA A 182 11.86 23.59 -15.97
CA ALA A 182 10.83 22.81 -15.32
C ALA A 182 9.58 22.63 -16.20
N LEU A 183 9.27 23.64 -17.02
CA LEU A 183 8.13 23.62 -17.95
C LEU A 183 8.19 22.48 -18.97
N PHE A 184 9.38 21.98 -19.30
CA PHE A 184 9.53 20.88 -20.26
C PHE A 184 9.45 19.49 -19.62
N LEU A 185 9.40 19.39 -18.29
CA LEU A 185 9.40 18.11 -17.60
C LEU A 185 8.10 17.33 -17.86
N GLY A 186 8.24 16.13 -18.40
CA GLY A 186 7.13 15.26 -18.79
C GLY A 186 6.40 15.68 -20.08
N SER A 187 6.92 16.66 -20.84
CA SER A 187 6.41 16.97 -22.18
C SER A 187 6.46 15.74 -23.09
N VAL A 188 5.44 15.49 -23.91
CA VAL A 188 5.51 14.48 -24.97
C VAL A 188 5.93 15.20 -26.24
N SER A 189 7.15 14.97 -26.73
CA SER A 189 7.57 15.53 -28.01
C SER A 189 6.73 14.88 -29.12
N LYS A 190 5.73 15.60 -29.63
CA LYS A 190 5.05 15.24 -30.88
C LYS A 190 6.12 15.19 -31.98
N GLY A 191 6.43 13.99 -32.46
CA GLY A 191 7.23 13.84 -33.66
C GLY A 191 6.55 14.54 -34.85
N LYS A 192 7.39 15.23 -35.64
CA LYS A 192 7.11 15.82 -36.97
C LYS A 192 6.39 17.17 -37.02
N GLY A 193 7.16 18.24 -36.82
CA GLY A 193 7.04 19.48 -37.61
C GLY A 193 8.32 19.65 -38.44
N LYS A 194 8.19 19.77 -39.77
CA LYS A 194 9.32 20.01 -40.70
C LYS A 194 9.91 21.41 -40.44
N GLY A 195 10.88 21.51 -39.53
CA GLY A 195 11.77 22.66 -39.39
C GLY A 195 13.21 22.22 -39.69
N LYS A 196 13.81 22.76 -40.74
CA LYS A 196 15.23 22.55 -41.07
C LYS A 196 16.10 23.14 -39.95
N ASN A 197 17.15 22.41 -39.59
CA ASN A 197 18.26 22.76 -38.69
C ASN A 197 18.01 22.65 -37.18
N GLN A 198 18.22 21.45 -36.63
CA GLN A 198 19.16 21.21 -35.51
C GLN A 198 19.33 19.70 -35.30
N THR A 199 20.59 19.24 -35.39
CA THR A 199 21.02 17.88 -35.06
C THR A 199 21.03 17.67 -33.55
N ASN A 200 19.86 17.46 -32.95
CA ASN A 200 19.77 16.84 -31.63
C ASN A 200 19.07 15.48 -31.79
N LYS A 201 19.82 14.40 -31.53
CA LYS A 201 19.22 13.07 -31.37
C LYS A 201 18.10 13.18 -30.33
N PRO A 202 16.91 12.61 -30.55
CA PRO A 202 15.86 12.61 -29.53
C PRO A 202 16.43 11.95 -28.26
N GLU A 203 16.46 12.71 -27.16
CA GLU A 203 16.80 12.16 -25.85
C GLU A 203 15.80 11.05 -25.54
N GLU A 204 16.32 9.85 -25.29
CA GLU A 204 15.53 8.66 -24.99
C GLU A 204 14.94 8.82 -23.58
N LYS A 205 13.72 9.37 -23.51
CA LYS A 205 12.97 9.58 -22.27
C LYS A 205 12.73 8.25 -21.57
N ASP A 206 12.74 8.26 -20.24
CA ASP A 206 12.36 7.08 -19.47
C ASP A 206 10.93 6.66 -19.84
N GLU A 207 10.74 5.36 -20.10
CA GLU A 207 9.41 4.79 -20.24
C GLU A 207 8.66 4.91 -18.92
N ILE A 208 7.56 5.67 -18.94
CA ILE A 208 6.69 5.84 -17.78
C ILE A 208 6.01 4.50 -17.51
N THR A 209 6.21 3.96 -16.30
CA THR A 209 5.59 2.69 -15.91
C THR A 209 4.06 2.84 -15.82
N GLU A 210 3.33 2.04 -16.59
CA GLU A 210 1.88 1.89 -16.49
C GLU A 210 1.52 0.59 -15.75
N TRP A 211 0.32 0.54 -15.17
CA TRP A 211 -0.23 -0.73 -14.73
C TRP A 211 -0.37 -1.69 -15.92
N PRO A 212 -0.08 -2.98 -15.73
CA PRO A 212 -0.20 -3.95 -16.82
C PRO A 212 -1.65 -4.03 -17.30
N SER A 213 -1.84 -4.13 -18.62
CA SER A 213 -3.17 -4.35 -19.20
C SER A 213 -3.68 -5.74 -18.84
N ILE A 214 -4.86 -5.81 -18.24
CA ILE A 214 -5.51 -7.06 -17.83
C ILE A 214 -6.59 -7.38 -18.85
N ALA A 215 -6.42 -8.46 -19.62
CA ALA A 215 -7.36 -8.84 -20.67
C ALA A 215 -8.77 -9.14 -20.14
N ARG A 216 -8.86 -9.84 -19.00
CA ARG A 216 -10.08 -10.03 -18.22
C ARG A 216 -9.74 -10.36 -16.77
N PRO A 217 -10.60 -10.00 -15.81
CA PRO A 217 -10.42 -10.42 -14.43
C PRO A 217 -10.54 -11.94 -14.29
N LEU A 218 -9.81 -12.50 -13.34
CA LEU A 218 -9.94 -13.89 -12.91
C LEU A 218 -11.28 -14.09 -12.20
N ARG A 219 -11.96 -15.19 -12.48
CA ARG A 219 -13.16 -15.59 -11.72
C ARG A 219 -12.76 -16.08 -10.33
N CYS A 220 -13.24 -15.39 -9.30
CA CYS A 220 -12.84 -15.61 -7.92
C CYS A 220 -13.95 -16.27 -7.10
N LEU A 221 -13.56 -17.26 -6.29
CA LEU A 221 -14.36 -17.78 -5.18
C LEU A 221 -13.81 -17.21 -3.87
N GLU A 222 -14.62 -16.45 -3.14
CA GLU A 222 -14.26 -15.97 -1.81
C GLU A 222 -14.96 -16.80 -0.72
N VAL A 223 -14.19 -17.52 0.10
CA VAL A 223 -14.72 -18.27 1.24
C VAL A 223 -14.49 -17.45 2.50
N PHE A 224 -15.49 -17.38 3.38
CA PHE A 224 -15.49 -16.48 4.56
C PHE A 224 -15.45 -15.01 4.13
N ALA A 225 -16.36 -14.65 3.24
CA ALA A 225 -16.31 -13.37 2.52
C ALA A 225 -16.58 -12.13 3.38
N GLY A 226 -17.24 -12.30 4.53
CA GLY A 226 -17.71 -11.19 5.34
C GLY A 226 -18.51 -10.19 4.50
N ALA A 227 -18.31 -8.89 4.75
CA ALA A 227 -18.91 -7.82 3.95
C ALA A 227 -18.19 -7.56 2.61
N GLY A 228 -17.12 -8.31 2.28
CA GLY A 228 -16.45 -8.24 0.97
C GLY A 228 -15.30 -7.25 0.85
N GLY A 229 -14.63 -6.89 1.95
CA GLY A 229 -13.49 -5.98 1.92
C GLY A 229 -12.30 -6.49 1.07
N LEU A 230 -12.03 -7.80 1.12
CA LEU A 230 -10.99 -8.43 0.30
C LEU A 230 -11.39 -8.44 -1.19
N SER A 231 -12.61 -8.91 -1.50
CA SER A 231 -13.22 -8.80 -2.84
C SER A 231 -13.14 -7.39 -3.41
N ARG A 232 -13.48 -6.36 -2.64
CA ARG A 232 -13.48 -4.97 -3.10
C ARG A 232 -12.08 -4.50 -3.51
N GLY A 233 -11.05 -4.90 -2.75
CA GLY A 233 -9.66 -4.61 -3.11
C GLY A 233 -9.22 -5.32 -4.39
N LEU A 234 -9.61 -6.58 -4.58
CA LEU A 234 -9.31 -7.36 -5.78
C LEU A 234 -10.03 -6.81 -7.02
N ASP A 235 -11.31 -6.44 -6.91
CA ASP A 235 -12.07 -5.84 -8.00
C ASP A 235 -11.51 -4.46 -8.38
N LYS A 236 -11.14 -3.62 -7.40
CA LYS A 236 -10.47 -2.33 -7.64
C LYS A 236 -9.13 -2.48 -8.37
N SER A 237 -8.40 -3.57 -8.15
CA SER A 237 -7.15 -3.83 -8.87
C SER A 237 -7.35 -4.33 -10.31
N GLY A 238 -8.58 -4.71 -10.68
CA GLY A 238 -8.93 -5.28 -11.98
C GLY A 238 -8.47 -6.73 -12.21
N VAL A 239 -7.69 -7.32 -11.29
CA VAL A 239 -7.09 -8.65 -11.49
C VAL A 239 -8.08 -9.79 -11.30
N ALA A 240 -9.07 -9.62 -10.44
CA ALA A 240 -10.02 -10.67 -10.08
C ALA A 240 -11.37 -10.07 -9.73
N ARG A 241 -12.43 -10.82 -10.03
CA ARG A 241 -13.81 -10.48 -9.72
C ARG A 241 -14.49 -11.67 -9.06
N SER A 242 -15.13 -11.42 -7.92
CA SER A 242 -15.86 -12.44 -7.19
C SER A 242 -17.12 -12.84 -7.94
N THR A 243 -17.14 -14.10 -8.37
CA THR A 243 -18.27 -14.75 -9.03
C THR A 243 -19.05 -15.62 -8.05
N TRP A 244 -18.36 -16.15 -7.04
CA TRP A 244 -18.96 -16.89 -5.94
C TRP A 244 -18.42 -16.40 -4.60
N ALA A 245 -19.29 -16.33 -3.60
CA ALA A 245 -18.92 -16.03 -2.23
C ALA A 245 -19.66 -16.97 -1.27
N ILE A 246 -18.98 -17.37 -0.19
CA ILE A 246 -19.56 -18.17 0.89
C ILE A 246 -19.40 -17.39 2.19
N GLU A 247 -20.52 -17.05 2.82
CA GLU A 247 -20.55 -16.36 4.11
C GLU A 247 -21.68 -16.90 4.97
N PHE A 248 -21.37 -17.27 6.22
CA PHE A 248 -22.33 -17.88 7.12
C PHE A 248 -23.24 -16.83 7.78
N ASP A 249 -22.69 -15.64 8.10
CA ASP A 249 -23.45 -14.54 8.69
C ASP A 249 -24.33 -13.84 7.65
N SER A 250 -25.64 -13.87 7.87
CA SER A 250 -26.60 -13.34 6.90
C SER A 250 -26.50 -11.83 6.70
N ALA A 251 -26.12 -11.07 7.73
CA ALA A 251 -25.98 -9.61 7.62
C ALA A 251 -24.76 -9.25 6.76
N ALA A 252 -23.61 -9.89 7.02
CA ALA A 252 -22.41 -9.75 6.23
C ALA A 252 -22.62 -10.21 4.78
N ALA A 253 -23.29 -11.34 4.56
CA ALA A 253 -23.62 -11.83 3.22
C ALA A 253 -24.55 -10.87 2.46
N THR A 254 -25.51 -10.24 3.16
CA THR A 254 -26.39 -9.22 2.57
C THR A 254 -25.59 -8.01 2.13
N ALA A 255 -24.71 -7.48 2.99
CA ALA A 255 -23.79 -6.40 2.64
C ALA A 255 -22.88 -6.77 1.46
N PHE A 256 -22.34 -7.99 1.43
CA PHE A 256 -21.54 -8.48 0.31
C PHE A 256 -22.35 -8.45 -0.99
N LYS A 257 -23.58 -8.98 -0.98
CA LYS A 257 -24.45 -9.05 -2.16
C LYS A 257 -24.84 -7.68 -2.69
N MET A 258 -25.12 -6.71 -1.80
CA MET A 258 -25.41 -5.33 -2.19
C MET A 258 -24.26 -4.69 -2.99
N ASN A 259 -23.01 -4.99 -2.60
CA ASN A 259 -21.82 -4.44 -3.27
C ASN A 259 -21.34 -5.29 -4.46
N ASN A 260 -21.87 -6.50 -4.64
CA ASN A 260 -21.44 -7.45 -5.67
C ASN A 260 -22.67 -8.10 -6.33
N PRO A 261 -23.52 -7.34 -7.06
CA PRO A 261 -24.80 -7.83 -7.56
C PRO A 261 -24.66 -9.02 -8.51
N GLY A 262 -23.57 -9.09 -9.28
CA GLY A 262 -23.25 -10.20 -10.19
C GLY A 262 -22.69 -11.47 -9.52
N CYS A 263 -22.41 -11.45 -8.21
CA CYS A 263 -21.87 -12.60 -7.48
C CYS A 263 -22.98 -13.52 -6.96
N THR A 264 -22.81 -14.83 -7.08
CA THR A 264 -23.63 -15.81 -6.36
C THR A 264 -23.13 -15.90 -4.92
N VAL A 265 -24.00 -15.61 -3.95
CA VAL A 265 -23.64 -15.59 -2.53
C VAL A 265 -24.38 -16.72 -1.82
N PHE A 266 -23.62 -17.69 -1.31
CA PHE A 266 -24.12 -18.81 -0.53
C PHE A 266 -24.11 -18.44 0.94
N VAL A 267 -25.30 -18.35 1.54
CA VAL A 267 -25.48 -18.11 2.98
C VAL A 267 -25.58 -19.44 3.70
N ASP A 268 -24.44 -20.11 3.91
CA ASP A 268 -24.35 -21.44 4.54
C ASP A 268 -22.93 -21.74 5.06
N ASP A 269 -22.77 -22.86 5.76
CA ASP A 269 -21.47 -23.40 6.16
C ASP A 269 -20.67 -23.85 4.94
N CYS A 270 -19.43 -23.34 4.83
CA CYS A 270 -18.50 -23.72 3.77
C CYS A 270 -18.26 -25.24 3.67
N ASN A 271 -18.36 -26.02 4.75
CA ASN A 271 -18.17 -27.47 4.68
C ASN A 271 -19.32 -28.13 3.92
N LYS A 272 -20.55 -27.66 4.11
CA LYS A 272 -21.73 -28.18 3.40
C LYS A 272 -21.65 -27.85 1.92
N ILE A 273 -21.30 -26.61 1.58
CA ILE A 273 -21.13 -26.21 0.18
C ILE A 273 -20.05 -27.06 -0.51
N LEU A 274 -18.92 -27.30 0.16
CA LEU A 274 -17.87 -28.16 -0.41
C LEU A 274 -18.34 -29.60 -0.58
N GLN A 275 -19.04 -30.14 0.41
CA GLN A 275 -19.58 -31.50 0.37
C GLN A 275 -20.52 -31.70 -0.83
N ARG A 276 -21.47 -30.78 -1.03
CA ARG A 276 -22.38 -30.81 -2.19
C ARG A 276 -21.63 -30.81 -3.52
N VAL A 277 -20.58 -30.00 -3.63
CA VAL A 277 -19.74 -29.94 -4.83
C VAL A 277 -18.98 -31.26 -5.04
N ILE A 278 -18.48 -31.89 -3.97
CA ILE A 278 -17.83 -33.21 -4.03
C ILE A 278 -18.83 -34.30 -4.45
N ASP A 279 -20.07 -34.21 -3.97
CA ASP A 279 -21.18 -35.11 -4.31
C ASP A 279 -21.76 -34.86 -5.72
N ASN A 280 -21.16 -33.93 -6.47
CA ASN A 280 -21.54 -33.54 -7.83
C ASN A 280 -22.94 -32.93 -7.95
N GLU A 281 -23.45 -32.31 -6.88
CA GLU A 281 -24.66 -31.50 -6.97
C GLU A 281 -24.44 -30.29 -7.89
N VAL A 282 -25.49 -29.88 -8.61
CA VAL A 282 -25.42 -28.77 -9.57
C VAL A 282 -25.77 -27.43 -8.92
N CYS A 283 -26.71 -27.45 -7.98
CA CYS A 283 -27.20 -26.28 -7.27
C CYS A 283 -27.36 -26.58 -5.79
N ASP A 284 -27.39 -25.53 -4.97
CA ASP A 284 -27.82 -25.62 -3.57
C ASP A 284 -29.36 -25.73 -3.43
N ASP A 285 -29.85 -25.80 -2.19
CA ASP A 285 -31.29 -25.87 -1.89
C ASP A 285 -32.09 -24.65 -2.42
N LYS A 286 -31.41 -23.52 -2.64
CA LYS A 286 -31.98 -22.28 -3.18
C LYS A 286 -31.85 -22.19 -4.70
N LYS A 287 -31.47 -23.28 -5.38
CA LYS A 287 -31.23 -23.37 -6.83
C LYS A 287 -30.10 -22.45 -7.34
N GLN A 288 -29.20 -22.02 -6.46
CA GLN A 288 -28.00 -21.27 -6.82
C GLN A 288 -26.96 -22.23 -7.40
N LYS A 289 -26.45 -21.94 -8.60
CA LYS A 289 -25.45 -22.80 -9.29
C LYS A 289 -24.15 -22.87 -8.50
N LEU A 290 -23.73 -24.09 -8.15
CA LEU A 290 -22.46 -24.37 -7.48
C LEU A 290 -21.28 -24.23 -8.46
N PRO A 291 -20.13 -23.68 -8.03
CA PRO A 291 -18.93 -23.60 -8.86
C PRO A 291 -18.38 -24.99 -9.17
N ARG A 292 -17.89 -25.19 -10.40
CA ARG A 292 -17.26 -26.45 -10.84
C ARG A 292 -15.75 -26.32 -10.99
N LYS A 293 -15.06 -27.47 -11.07
CA LYS A 293 -13.63 -27.51 -11.42
C LYS A 293 -13.40 -26.83 -12.78
N GLY A 294 -12.35 -26.01 -12.86
CA GLY A 294 -12.05 -25.17 -14.03
C GLY A 294 -12.80 -23.83 -14.09
N GLU A 295 -13.86 -23.64 -13.30
CA GLU A 295 -14.56 -22.36 -13.24
C GLU A 295 -13.87 -21.38 -12.27
N VAL A 296 -13.32 -21.87 -11.15
CA VAL A 296 -12.61 -21.08 -10.14
C VAL A 296 -11.15 -20.87 -10.52
N GLU A 297 -10.78 -19.64 -10.88
CA GLU A 297 -9.42 -19.30 -11.28
C GLU A 297 -8.59 -18.68 -10.14
N MET A 298 -9.25 -18.04 -9.18
CA MET A 298 -8.66 -17.53 -7.95
C MET A 298 -9.50 -17.96 -6.75
N LEU A 299 -8.84 -18.37 -5.67
CA LEU A 299 -9.47 -18.67 -4.40
C LEU A 299 -8.91 -17.72 -3.35
N CYS A 300 -9.77 -16.94 -2.69
CA CYS A 300 -9.38 -16.01 -1.63
C CYS A 300 -10.27 -16.20 -0.39
N GLY A 301 -9.79 -15.79 0.78
CA GLY A 301 -10.54 -15.99 2.02
C GLY A 301 -9.75 -15.75 3.30
N GLY A 302 -10.50 -15.48 4.37
CA GLY A 302 -9.98 -15.24 5.71
C GLY A 302 -10.56 -16.22 6.74
N PRO A 303 -10.16 -17.51 6.73
CA PRO A 303 -10.72 -18.51 7.63
C PRO A 303 -10.57 -18.09 9.10
N PRO A 304 -11.68 -18.06 9.87
CA PRO A 304 -11.67 -17.49 11.20
C PRO A 304 -10.79 -18.30 12.15
N CYS A 305 -9.85 -17.60 12.77
CA CYS A 305 -8.79 -18.19 13.57
C CYS A 305 -9.08 -18.04 15.08
N GLN A 306 -10.33 -18.21 15.53
CA GLN A 306 -10.70 -17.86 16.91
C GLN A 306 -10.15 -18.82 17.96
N GLY A 307 -9.90 -20.10 17.66
CA GLY A 307 -9.20 -20.99 18.60
C GLY A 307 -7.75 -20.58 18.90
N PHE A 308 -7.25 -19.51 18.26
CA PHE A 308 -5.83 -19.23 18.11
C PHE A 308 -5.39 -17.82 18.55
N SER A 309 -6.30 -17.02 19.13
CA SER A 309 -5.95 -15.69 19.67
C SER A 309 -5.46 -15.81 21.13
N GLY A 310 -4.37 -15.12 21.47
CA GLY A 310 -3.86 -15.09 22.86
C GLY A 310 -4.82 -14.43 23.87
N MET A 311 -5.89 -13.78 23.38
CA MET A 311 -6.98 -13.20 24.18
C MET A 311 -8.10 -14.19 24.50
N ASN A 312 -8.10 -15.40 23.92
CA ASN A 312 -9.14 -16.38 24.21
C ASN A 312 -8.80 -17.23 25.43
N ARG A 313 -9.53 -16.99 26.53
CA ARG A 313 -9.47 -17.74 27.79
C ARG A 313 -9.81 -19.25 27.64
N PHE A 314 -10.29 -19.70 26.47
CA PHE A 314 -10.75 -21.08 26.19
C PHE A 314 -9.99 -21.77 25.03
N ASN A 315 -8.69 -21.53 24.90
CA ASN A 315 -7.82 -22.08 23.83
C ASN A 315 -7.77 -23.64 23.76
N GLN A 316 -8.23 -24.35 24.80
CA GLN A 316 -8.14 -25.82 24.88
C GLN A 316 -9.47 -26.58 24.67
N ARG A 317 -10.60 -25.90 24.43
CA ARG A 317 -11.91 -26.58 24.23
C ARG A 317 -12.12 -27.08 22.79
N GLN A 318 -12.98 -28.08 22.61
CA GLN A 318 -13.35 -28.66 21.29
C GLN A 318 -13.78 -27.61 20.25
N TYR A 319 -14.47 -26.54 20.67
CA TYR A 319 -14.84 -25.41 19.80
C TYR A 319 -13.64 -24.70 19.17
N SER A 320 -12.53 -24.59 19.92
CA SER A 320 -11.27 -24.07 19.40
C SER A 320 -10.67 -25.04 18.38
N ALA A 321 -10.70 -26.35 18.62
CA ALA A 321 -10.26 -27.35 17.63
C ALA A 321 -11.10 -27.32 16.33
N PHE A 322 -12.41 -27.08 16.42
CA PHE A 322 -13.30 -26.91 15.26
C PHE A 322 -13.01 -25.62 14.47
N LYS A 323 -12.79 -24.48 15.13
CA LYS A 323 -12.38 -23.26 14.39
C LYS A 323 -10.99 -23.39 13.79
N ASN A 324 -10.15 -24.23 14.39
CA ASN A 324 -8.85 -24.59 13.83
C ASN A 324 -8.96 -25.47 12.58
N SER A 325 -10.07 -26.22 12.42
CA SER A 325 -10.30 -27.05 11.25
C SER A 325 -10.77 -26.27 10.01
N LEU A 326 -11.25 -25.03 10.14
CA LEU A 326 -11.69 -24.24 8.98
C LEU A 326 -10.55 -23.84 8.04
N ILE A 327 -9.30 -23.79 8.54
CA ILE A 327 -8.11 -23.69 7.68
C ILE A 327 -7.97 -24.94 6.82
N VAL A 328 -8.24 -26.12 7.39
CA VAL A 328 -8.20 -27.39 6.65
C VAL A 328 -9.32 -27.42 5.62
N SER A 329 -10.54 -27.03 5.99
CA SER A 329 -11.65 -26.88 5.04
C SER A 329 -11.26 -25.98 3.87
N TYR A 330 -10.66 -24.82 4.16
CA TYR A 330 -10.21 -23.88 3.13
C TYR A 330 -9.10 -24.44 2.24
N LEU A 331 -8.17 -25.23 2.79
CA LEU A 331 -7.17 -25.95 2.01
C LEU A 331 -7.80 -27.07 1.15
N SER A 332 -8.87 -27.73 1.62
CA SER A 332 -9.63 -28.69 0.82
C SER A 332 -10.31 -28.03 -0.37
N TYR A 333 -10.81 -26.80 -0.23
CA TYR A 333 -11.26 -26.00 -1.39
C TYR A 333 -10.13 -25.81 -2.41
N CYS A 334 -8.93 -25.44 -1.95
CA CYS A 334 -7.78 -25.25 -2.83
C CYS A 334 -7.39 -26.54 -3.56
N ASP A 335 -7.34 -27.67 -2.84
CA ASP A 335 -7.01 -28.97 -3.43
C ASP A 335 -8.08 -29.46 -4.42
N TYR A 336 -9.37 -29.26 -4.11
CA TYR A 336 -10.46 -29.66 -4.99
C TYR A 336 -10.51 -28.83 -6.28
N TYR A 337 -10.52 -27.50 -6.17
CA TYR A 337 -10.72 -26.60 -7.31
C TYR A 337 -9.47 -26.36 -8.14
N ARG A 338 -8.27 -26.54 -7.56
CA ARG A 338 -6.97 -26.26 -8.18
C ARG A 338 -6.93 -24.88 -8.90
N PRO A 339 -7.22 -23.77 -8.20
CA PRO A 339 -7.20 -22.43 -8.79
C PRO A 339 -5.80 -22.01 -9.23
N ARG A 340 -5.68 -21.09 -10.18
CA ARG A 340 -4.38 -20.53 -10.63
C ARG A 340 -3.67 -19.80 -9.50
N PHE A 341 -4.43 -19.05 -8.69
CA PHE A 341 -3.91 -18.32 -7.52
C PHE A 341 -4.74 -18.59 -6.27
N PHE A 342 -4.05 -18.61 -5.13
CA PHE A 342 -4.64 -18.81 -3.81
C PHE A 342 -4.14 -17.73 -2.84
N LEU A 343 -5.06 -17.14 -2.07
CA LEU A 343 -4.77 -16.11 -1.07
C LEU A 343 -5.48 -16.44 0.24
N LEU A 344 -4.70 -16.67 1.30
CA LEU A 344 -5.22 -16.78 2.66
C LEU A 344 -4.80 -15.55 3.47
N GLU A 345 -5.78 -14.80 3.95
CA GLU A 345 -5.59 -13.71 4.91
C GLU A 345 -5.83 -14.20 6.33
N ASN A 346 -5.03 -13.74 7.28
CA ASN A 346 -5.32 -13.96 8.69
C ASN A 346 -4.68 -12.92 9.62
N VAL A 347 -5.02 -12.98 10.90
CA VAL A 347 -4.37 -12.19 11.95
C VAL A 347 -2.87 -12.45 12.01
N ARG A 348 -2.08 -11.45 12.43
CA ARG A 348 -0.62 -11.57 12.56
C ARG A 348 -0.17 -12.81 13.34
N ASN A 349 -0.92 -13.22 14.36
CA ASN A 349 -0.52 -14.33 15.22
C ASN A 349 -0.63 -15.71 14.55
N PHE A 350 -1.28 -15.81 13.39
CA PHE A 350 -1.36 -17.04 12.59
C PHE A 350 0.01 -17.69 12.37
N VAL A 351 1.04 -16.88 12.05
CA VAL A 351 2.38 -17.40 11.75
C VAL A 351 3.19 -17.82 13.00
N ALA A 352 2.77 -17.43 14.20
CA ALA A 352 3.46 -17.76 15.46
C ALA A 352 2.73 -18.85 16.27
N PHE A 353 1.46 -19.10 15.95
CA PHE A 353 0.59 -19.94 16.75
C PHE A 353 1.07 -21.41 16.83
N LYS A 354 0.99 -22.01 18.03
CA LYS A 354 1.48 -23.38 18.34
C LYS A 354 2.88 -23.62 17.79
N ASN A 355 3.84 -22.75 18.13
CA ASN A 355 5.21 -22.81 17.59
C ASN A 355 5.23 -22.86 16.06
N SER A 356 4.42 -21.99 15.46
CA SER A 356 4.19 -21.88 14.01
C SER A 356 3.68 -23.15 13.33
N MET A 357 3.12 -24.11 14.06
CA MET A 357 2.69 -25.39 13.48
C MET A 357 1.56 -25.23 12.47
N VAL A 358 0.64 -24.30 12.71
CA VAL A 358 -0.48 -24.04 11.80
C VAL A 358 0.06 -23.56 10.45
N LEU A 359 0.90 -22.53 10.46
CA LEU A 359 1.57 -22.07 9.24
C LEU A 359 2.36 -23.19 8.57
N LYS A 360 3.19 -23.94 9.32
CA LYS A 360 3.99 -25.05 8.76
C LYS A 360 3.11 -26.10 8.06
N MET A 361 1.98 -26.46 8.66
CA MET A 361 1.04 -27.40 8.04
C MET A 361 0.36 -26.80 6.82
N THR A 362 -0.07 -25.53 6.87
CA THR A 362 -0.62 -24.83 5.69
C THR A 362 0.37 -24.85 4.52
N MET A 363 1.64 -24.49 4.76
CA MET A 363 2.69 -24.53 3.75
C MET A 363 2.98 -25.97 3.27
N ARG A 364 2.97 -26.95 4.19
CA ARG A 364 3.17 -28.36 3.84
C ARG A 364 2.05 -28.88 2.94
N CYS A 365 0.79 -28.57 3.24
CA CYS A 365 -0.34 -28.98 2.41
C CYS A 365 -0.24 -28.38 1.01
N LEU A 366 -0.01 -27.05 0.90
CA LEU A 366 0.14 -26.36 -0.39
C LEU A 366 1.28 -26.94 -1.24
N THR A 367 2.45 -27.16 -0.64
CA THR A 367 3.58 -27.78 -1.35
C THR A 367 3.30 -29.24 -1.72
N GLN A 368 2.58 -29.99 -0.89
CA GLN A 368 2.20 -31.38 -1.18
C GLN A 368 1.25 -31.50 -2.36
N ILE A 369 0.34 -30.54 -2.53
CA ILE A 369 -0.56 -30.50 -3.70
C ILE A 369 0.10 -29.85 -4.94
N GLY A 370 1.38 -29.47 -4.84
CA GLY A 370 2.21 -29.02 -5.97
C GLY A 370 2.23 -27.50 -6.20
N TYR A 371 1.69 -26.69 -5.28
CA TYR A 371 1.71 -25.23 -5.43
C TYR A 371 3.08 -24.64 -5.07
N GLN A 372 3.44 -23.57 -5.78
CA GLN A 372 4.38 -22.59 -5.28
C GLN A 372 3.69 -21.81 -4.16
N CYS A 373 4.36 -21.55 -3.04
CA CYS A 373 3.75 -20.78 -1.96
C CYS A 373 4.77 -19.97 -1.15
N THR A 374 4.32 -18.85 -0.62
CA THR A 374 5.07 -17.98 0.29
C THR A 374 4.14 -17.43 1.37
N PHE A 375 4.73 -16.91 2.45
CA PHE A 375 4.00 -16.22 3.51
C PHE A 375 4.72 -14.93 3.91
N GLY A 376 3.96 -13.96 4.39
CA GLY A 376 4.46 -12.65 4.77
C GLY A 376 3.54 -11.99 5.79
N THR A 377 4.05 -10.97 6.46
CA THR A 377 3.23 -10.07 7.27
C THR A 377 3.21 -8.69 6.62
N LEU A 378 2.02 -8.14 6.43
CA LEU A 378 1.82 -6.78 5.95
C LEU A 378 1.22 -5.91 7.06
N GLN A 379 1.52 -4.61 7.05
CA GLN A 379 0.92 -3.59 7.92
C GLN A 379 0.03 -2.71 7.05
N ALA A 380 -1.27 -2.67 7.34
CA ALA A 380 -2.24 -1.91 6.55
C ALA A 380 -1.87 -0.42 6.43
N GLY A 381 -1.34 0.18 7.50
CA GLY A 381 -0.89 1.58 7.50
C GLY A 381 0.21 1.92 6.49
N HIS A 382 0.91 0.93 5.91
CA HIS A 382 1.83 1.16 4.79
C HIS A 382 1.13 1.30 3.43
N PHE A 383 -0.18 1.05 3.35
CA PHE A 383 -0.95 1.01 2.12
C PHE A 383 -2.11 2.01 2.15
N GLY A 384 -1.88 3.19 2.76
CA GLY A 384 -2.81 4.31 2.64
C GLY A 384 -4.00 4.32 3.59
N VAL A 385 -3.91 3.71 4.78
CA VAL A 385 -4.97 3.81 5.82
C VAL A 385 -4.43 4.31 7.15
N SER A 386 -5.25 5.05 7.91
CA SER A 386 -4.89 5.55 9.24
C SER A 386 -5.10 4.51 10.35
N GLN A 387 -4.67 3.27 10.12
CA GLN A 387 -4.89 2.15 11.04
C GLN A 387 -3.66 1.25 11.20
N THR A 388 -3.28 0.96 12.45
CA THR A 388 -2.30 -0.08 12.75
C THR A 388 -2.96 -1.46 12.76
N ARG A 389 -2.79 -2.20 11.66
CA ARG A 389 -3.40 -3.52 11.47
C ARG A 389 -2.44 -4.42 10.69
N ARG A 390 -1.74 -5.29 11.43
CA ARG A 390 -0.89 -6.32 10.84
C ARG A 390 -1.68 -7.56 10.43
N ARG A 391 -1.38 -8.10 9.26
CA ARG A 391 -2.00 -9.31 8.69
C ARG A 391 -0.96 -10.28 8.16
N ALA A 392 -1.18 -11.55 8.46
CA ALA A 392 -0.47 -12.64 7.83
C ALA A 392 -1.15 -12.92 6.49
N ILE A 393 -0.36 -12.99 5.43
CA ILE A 393 -0.83 -13.23 4.07
C ILE A 393 -0.05 -14.43 3.54
N VAL A 394 -0.75 -15.49 3.16
CA VAL A 394 -0.18 -16.63 2.43
C VAL A 394 -0.61 -16.50 0.98
N LEU A 395 0.36 -16.53 0.08
CA LEU A 395 0.14 -16.52 -1.36
C LEU A 395 0.59 -17.85 -1.92
N ALA A 396 -0.20 -18.40 -2.84
CA ALA A 396 0.21 -19.56 -3.61
C ALA A 396 -0.21 -19.44 -5.08
N ALA A 397 0.57 -20.06 -5.95
CA ALA A 397 0.38 -20.06 -7.39
C ALA A 397 0.54 -21.49 -7.94
N ALA A 398 -0.32 -21.86 -8.87
CA ALA A 398 -0.30 -23.17 -9.51
C ALA A 398 1.01 -23.39 -10.31
N PRO A 399 1.39 -24.65 -10.60
CA PRO A 399 2.48 -24.92 -11.55
C PRO A 399 2.26 -24.21 -12.88
N GLY A 400 3.31 -23.57 -13.40
CA GLY A 400 3.26 -22.78 -14.64
C GLY A 400 2.88 -21.30 -14.45
N GLU A 401 2.35 -20.92 -13.29
CA GLU A 401 2.14 -19.51 -12.93
C GLU A 401 3.38 -18.90 -12.26
N VAL A 402 3.44 -17.57 -12.20
CA VAL A 402 4.49 -16.86 -11.45
C VAL A 402 3.98 -16.56 -10.05
N LEU A 403 4.69 -17.03 -9.02
CA LEU A 403 4.33 -16.72 -7.63
C LEU A 403 4.36 -15.19 -7.38
N PRO A 404 3.24 -14.57 -6.96
CA PRO A 404 3.20 -13.14 -6.73
C PRO A 404 4.13 -12.71 -5.59
N LYS A 405 4.72 -11.51 -5.73
CA LYS A 405 5.52 -10.88 -4.67
C LYS A 405 4.62 -10.07 -3.73
N TYR A 406 5.10 -9.84 -2.52
CA TYR A 406 4.46 -8.88 -1.61
C TYR A 406 4.64 -7.44 -2.11
N PRO A 407 3.62 -6.58 -1.98
CA PRO A 407 3.70 -5.20 -2.46
C PRO A 407 4.64 -4.37 -1.57
N GLU A 408 5.41 -3.47 -2.19
CA GLU A 408 6.19 -2.46 -1.47
C GLU A 408 5.27 -1.46 -0.76
N PRO A 409 5.66 -0.94 0.43
CA PRO A 409 4.95 0.15 1.11
C PRO A 409 4.71 1.38 0.21
N TRP A 410 3.52 1.96 0.29
CA TRP A 410 3.16 3.21 -0.37
C TRP A 410 3.35 4.41 0.57
N THR A 411 2.93 4.25 1.82
CA THR A 411 2.97 5.29 2.85
C THR A 411 3.95 4.92 3.95
N VAL A 412 4.67 5.90 4.47
CA VAL A 412 5.46 5.74 5.69
C VAL A 412 4.55 5.44 6.87
N PHE A 413 5.02 4.67 7.83
CA PHE A 413 4.26 4.34 9.03
C PHE A 413 5.19 4.07 10.22
N SER A 414 4.63 4.07 11.43
CA SER A 414 5.40 3.94 12.67
C SER A 414 6.25 2.66 12.71
N PRO A 415 7.59 2.74 12.80
CA PRO A 415 8.50 1.58 12.77
C PRO A 415 8.22 0.57 13.88
N ARG A 416 7.76 1.03 15.05
CA ARG A 416 7.38 0.15 16.18
C ARG A 416 6.23 -0.78 15.83
N THR A 417 5.34 -0.35 14.94
CA THR A 417 4.21 -1.15 14.48
C THR A 417 4.50 -1.92 13.19
N SER A 418 5.67 -1.68 12.59
CA SER A 418 6.14 -2.26 11.32
C SER A 418 7.18 -3.36 11.53
N GLN A 419 7.16 -4.02 12.69
CA GLN A 419 7.89 -5.26 12.92
C GLN A 419 7.17 -6.41 12.19
N LEU A 420 7.56 -6.64 10.93
CA LEU A 420 6.92 -7.59 10.02
C LEU A 420 7.62 -8.95 9.96
N ASN A 421 8.87 -9.03 10.44
CA ASN A 421 9.65 -10.26 10.42
C ASN A 421 8.98 -11.38 11.22
N VAL A 422 9.20 -12.62 10.80
CA VAL A 422 8.63 -13.82 11.42
C VAL A 422 9.74 -14.78 11.78
N THR A 423 9.89 -15.11 13.06
CA THR A 423 10.88 -16.10 13.50
C THR A 423 10.21 -17.44 13.76
N ILE A 424 10.68 -18.49 13.09
CA ILE A 424 10.21 -19.88 13.21
C ILE A 424 11.41 -20.78 13.48
N SER A 425 11.40 -21.54 14.59
CA SER A 425 12.46 -22.49 14.93
C SER A 425 13.88 -21.89 14.81
N LYS A 426 14.08 -20.68 15.36
CA LYS A 426 15.33 -19.88 15.33
C LYS A 426 15.74 -19.32 13.96
N LYS A 427 14.97 -19.55 12.89
CA LYS A 427 15.18 -18.91 11.58
C LYS A 427 14.24 -17.72 11.43
N THR A 428 14.79 -16.56 11.10
CA THR A 428 14.00 -15.35 10.81
C THR A 428 13.72 -15.26 9.32
N TYR A 429 12.45 -15.16 8.99
CA TYR A 429 11.93 -14.93 7.65
C TYR A 429 11.56 -13.44 7.53
N VAL A 430 12.04 -12.83 6.44
CA VAL A 430 11.84 -11.42 6.11
C VAL A 430 10.98 -11.33 4.85
N SER A 431 10.25 -10.22 4.70
CA SER A 431 9.51 -9.94 3.47
C SER A 431 10.46 -9.76 2.29
N THR A 432 9.95 -9.95 1.07
CA THR A 432 10.68 -9.59 -0.17
C THR A 432 10.69 -8.08 -0.43
N CYS A 433 9.96 -7.29 0.37
CA CYS A 433 9.92 -5.83 0.24
C CYS A 433 11.31 -5.23 0.49
N LYS A 434 11.78 -4.42 -0.46
CA LYS A 434 13.02 -3.64 -0.36
C LYS A 434 12.87 -2.48 0.61
N TRP A 435 11.73 -1.81 0.61
CA TRP A 435 11.55 -0.58 1.38
C TRP A 435 11.08 -0.88 2.79
N THR A 436 11.99 -0.70 3.76
CA THR A 436 11.71 -0.96 5.19
C THR A 436 11.83 0.29 6.06
N GLN A 437 12.49 1.34 5.57
CA GLN A 437 12.79 2.55 6.35
C GLN A 437 11.95 3.76 5.95
N SER A 438 11.50 3.82 4.69
CA SER A 438 10.69 4.91 4.16
C SER A 438 9.81 4.40 3.02
N ALA A 439 9.00 5.27 2.43
CA ALA A 439 8.07 4.98 1.36
C ALA A 439 7.78 6.25 0.53
N PRO A 440 7.14 6.14 -0.65
CA PRO A 440 6.82 7.27 -1.51
C PRO A 440 5.98 8.40 -0.90
N TYR A 441 5.05 8.08 -0.01
CA TYR A 441 4.05 9.04 0.50
C TYR A 441 4.11 9.18 2.02
N ARG A 442 3.65 10.33 2.53
CA ARG A 442 3.45 10.55 3.97
C ARG A 442 2.41 9.58 4.55
N THR A 443 2.39 9.40 5.86
CA THR A 443 1.35 8.60 6.53
C THR A 443 -0.03 9.24 6.36
N ILE A 444 -1.06 8.40 6.27
CA ILE A 444 -2.47 8.82 6.39
C ILE A 444 -2.83 8.92 7.86
N THR A 445 -3.51 9.99 8.23
CA THR A 445 -3.89 10.32 9.60
C THR A 445 -5.41 10.24 9.78
N VAL A 446 -5.86 10.27 11.04
CA VAL A 446 -7.29 10.32 11.35
C VAL A 446 -7.95 11.56 10.74
N ARG A 447 -7.23 12.70 10.69
CA ARG A 447 -7.70 13.91 10.01
C ARG A 447 -7.99 13.62 8.54
N ASP A 448 -7.05 12.98 7.84
CA ASP A 448 -7.23 12.66 6.42
C ASP A 448 -8.47 11.79 6.17
N VAL A 449 -8.85 10.93 7.12
CA VAL A 449 -9.91 9.92 6.93
C VAL A 449 -11.31 10.44 7.23
N MET A 450 -11.48 11.32 8.23
CA MET A 450 -12.83 11.62 8.75
C MET A 450 -13.06 13.08 9.15
N SER A 451 -12.18 14.02 8.80
CA SER A 451 -12.35 15.44 9.16
C SER A 451 -13.50 16.15 8.47
N ASP A 452 -14.06 15.55 7.42
CA ASP A 452 -15.17 16.01 6.59
C ASP A 452 -16.53 15.48 7.08
N LEU A 453 -16.53 14.47 7.97
CA LEU A 453 -17.76 13.89 8.48
C LEU A 453 -18.49 14.89 9.40
N PRO A 454 -19.82 15.00 9.27
CA PRO A 454 -20.59 15.87 10.15
C PRO A 454 -20.54 15.37 11.59
N GLU A 455 -20.52 16.31 12.54
CA GLU A 455 -20.64 15.99 13.95
C GLU A 455 -21.95 15.25 14.24
N ILE A 456 -21.86 14.17 15.02
CA ILE A 456 -22.99 13.40 15.52
C ILE A 456 -22.89 13.25 17.04
N GLN A 457 -24.04 13.09 17.69
CA GLN A 457 -24.10 12.85 19.13
C GLN A 457 -24.05 11.34 19.44
N ASN A 458 -23.66 11.01 20.68
CA ASN A 458 -23.68 9.63 21.17
C ASN A 458 -25.09 9.04 21.04
N GLY A 459 -25.18 7.83 20.48
CA GLY A 459 -26.46 7.15 20.26
C GLY A 459 -27.26 7.66 19.05
N CYS A 460 -26.65 8.44 18.15
CA CYS A 460 -27.26 8.76 16.86
C CYS A 460 -27.68 7.49 16.11
N LYS A 461 -28.94 7.43 15.67
CA LYS A 461 -29.54 6.28 14.94
C LYS A 461 -29.92 6.61 13.50
N MET A 462 -29.58 7.80 13.02
CA MET A 462 -29.87 8.17 11.64
C MET A 462 -28.90 7.41 10.73
N GLU A 463 -29.46 6.49 9.92
CA GLU A 463 -28.70 5.66 8.99
C GLU A 463 -28.22 6.46 7.76
N GLU A 464 -28.96 7.51 7.39
CA GLU A 464 -28.66 8.40 6.28
C GLU A 464 -28.54 9.85 6.77
N LEU A 465 -27.43 10.49 6.43
CA LEU A 465 -27.13 11.88 6.75
C LEU A 465 -26.39 12.52 5.57
N PRO A 466 -26.76 13.73 5.13
CA PRO A 466 -26.02 14.42 4.09
C PRO A 466 -24.65 14.87 4.62
N TYR A 467 -23.65 14.81 3.75
CA TYR A 467 -22.38 15.50 3.98
C TYR A 467 -22.63 17.01 4.02
N LYS A 468 -21.99 17.70 4.97
CA LYS A 468 -22.10 19.17 5.12
C LYS A 468 -21.08 19.92 4.27
N GLU A 469 -19.95 19.28 3.99
CA GLU A 469 -18.81 19.87 3.29
C GLU A 469 -18.28 18.92 2.22
N ASN A 470 -17.53 19.46 1.26
CA ASN A 470 -16.81 18.66 0.28
C ASN A 470 -15.61 17.95 0.94
N ALA A 471 -15.11 16.90 0.29
CA ALA A 471 -13.87 16.23 0.68
C ALA A 471 -12.72 17.23 0.87
N LEU A 472 -12.11 17.23 2.05
CA LEU A 472 -11.04 18.15 2.41
C LEU A 472 -9.67 17.56 2.02
N SER A 473 -9.45 16.29 2.32
CA SER A 473 -8.19 15.57 2.08
C SER A 473 -8.19 14.80 0.76
N HIS A 474 -6.99 14.45 0.28
CA HIS A 474 -6.83 13.53 -0.85
C HIS A 474 -7.51 12.17 -0.60
N PHE A 475 -7.41 11.63 0.63
CA PHE A 475 -8.03 10.36 0.98
C PHE A 475 -9.56 10.42 0.87
N GLN A 476 -10.17 11.50 1.36
CA GLN A 476 -11.62 11.71 1.26
C GLN A 476 -12.09 11.81 -0.19
N ARG A 477 -11.33 12.52 -1.05
CA ARG A 477 -11.62 12.60 -2.49
C ARG A 477 -11.63 11.23 -3.16
N GLU A 478 -10.66 10.38 -2.84
CA GLU A 478 -10.56 9.01 -3.37
C GLU A 478 -11.68 8.07 -2.88
N VAL A 479 -12.09 8.22 -1.61
CA VAL A 479 -13.19 7.43 -1.06
C VAL A 479 -14.53 7.87 -1.62
N MET A 480 -14.80 9.18 -1.70
CA MET A 480 -16.06 9.72 -2.23
C MET A 480 -16.21 9.52 -3.74
N SER A 481 -15.13 9.60 -4.51
CA SER A 481 -15.18 9.32 -5.96
C SER A 481 -15.49 7.85 -6.29
N SER A 482 -15.35 6.97 -5.29
CA SER A 482 -15.67 5.54 -5.37
C SER A 482 -17.10 5.20 -4.94
N LEU A 483 -17.86 6.18 -4.41
CA LEU A 483 -19.28 6.08 -4.05
C LEU A 483 -20.13 6.58 -5.22
#